data_AF-A0A925WJ47-F1
#
_entry.id   AF-A0A925WJ47-F1
#
_cell.length_a   1.000
_cell.length_b   1.000
_cell.length_c   1.000
_cell.angle_alpha   90.00
_cell.angle_beta   90.00
_cell.angle_gamma   90.00
#
_symmetry.space_group_name_H-M   'P 1'
#
loop_
_entity.id
_entity.type
_entity.pdbx_description
1 polymer ?
#
loop_
_entity_poly.entity_id
_entity_poly.type
_entity_poly.pdbx_seq_one_letter_code
_entity_poly.pdbx_strand_id
1 'polypeptide(L)'
;MVDSPTLSLLYTANLGGQLAALPPLYTQLKALRALFAPALLLDLGGACAPEVWHCAATEGRSMLVALDGLGYTAANAAGLSPASRAKLIEQTALGLVGDSHTYIHGACLFALTPTVGDGHLCVLLTPSVQTQCDGHTLWLETVSSGQIGVVTLVFGAEVSIQSREIHSIPLHTPPDPTIAGMVDFIEAEARFYQRKGQS
;
A
#
# COMPACT_ATOMS: atom_id res chain seq x y z
N MET A 1 -30.24 -14.22 -11.86
CA MET A 1 -29.45 -13.64 -10.76
C MET A 1 -28.42 -12.76 -11.42
N VAL A 2 -28.37 -11.47 -11.07
CA VAL A 2 -27.31 -10.58 -11.56
C VAL A 2 -26.15 -10.81 -10.62
N ASP A 3 -24.99 -11.24 -11.14
CA ASP A 3 -23.80 -11.41 -10.31
C ASP A 3 -23.40 -10.03 -9.76
N SER A 4 -23.41 -9.91 -8.42
CA SER A 4 -22.97 -8.69 -7.74
C SER A 4 -21.48 -8.47 -8.02
N PRO A 5 -21.06 -7.26 -8.43
CA PRO A 5 -19.65 -7.00 -8.71
C PRO A 5 -18.80 -7.22 -7.46
N THR A 6 -17.64 -7.83 -7.66
CA THR A 6 -16.68 -8.13 -6.60
C THR A 6 -15.39 -7.32 -6.78
N LEU A 7 -14.75 -7.00 -5.66
CA LEU A 7 -13.44 -6.36 -5.63
C LEU A 7 -12.61 -6.98 -4.53
N SER A 8 -11.35 -7.33 -4.84
CA SER A 8 -10.40 -7.74 -3.82
C SER A 8 -9.44 -6.61 -3.47
N LEU A 9 -9.11 -6.50 -2.19
CA LEU A 9 -8.07 -5.63 -1.67
C LEU A 9 -6.95 -6.53 -1.14
N LEU A 10 -5.75 -6.36 -1.68
CA LEU A 10 -4.54 -6.98 -1.17
C LEU A 10 -3.75 -5.87 -0.48
N TYR A 11 -3.33 -6.09 0.75
CA TYR A 11 -2.70 -5.02 1.52
C TYR A 11 -1.52 -5.48 2.36
N THR A 12 -0.57 -4.56 2.54
CA THR A 12 0.61 -4.71 3.41
C THR A 12 0.62 -3.63 4.48
N ALA A 13 1.47 -3.82 5.48
CA ALA A 13 1.78 -2.83 6.49
C ALA A 13 3.19 -3.10 7.03
N ASN A 14 3.80 -2.10 7.68
CA ASN A 14 5.02 -2.26 8.47
C ASN A 14 6.19 -2.89 7.68
N LEU A 15 6.37 -2.49 6.42
CA LEU A 15 7.52 -2.90 5.61
C LEU A 15 8.84 -2.37 6.20
N GLY A 16 8.79 -1.23 6.90
CA GLY A 16 9.89 -0.72 7.72
C GLY A 16 11.16 -0.40 6.93
N GLY A 17 11.05 -0.04 5.65
CA GLY A 17 12.21 0.23 4.80
C GLY A 17 12.94 -1.01 4.30
N GLN A 18 12.39 -2.21 4.42
CA GLN A 18 13.08 -3.43 3.98
C GLN A 18 13.01 -3.61 2.45
N LEU A 19 13.80 -2.83 1.70
CA LEU A 19 13.86 -2.91 0.23
C LEU A 19 14.17 -4.32 -0.28
N ALA A 20 15.05 -5.06 0.42
CA ALA A 20 15.40 -6.44 0.08
C ALA A 20 14.21 -7.42 0.15
N ALA A 21 13.15 -7.09 0.89
CA ALA A 21 11.94 -7.91 0.97
C ALA A 21 10.96 -7.67 -0.19
N LEU A 22 11.15 -6.61 -0.99
CA LEU A 22 10.22 -6.25 -2.06
C LEU A 22 10.22 -7.22 -3.24
N PRO A 23 11.36 -7.73 -3.74
CA PRO A 23 11.33 -8.72 -4.82
C PRO A 23 10.54 -10.00 -4.52
N PRO A 24 10.70 -10.69 -3.36
CA PRO A 24 9.86 -11.84 -3.04
C PRO A 24 8.41 -11.44 -2.72
N LEU A 25 8.18 -10.29 -2.09
CA LEU A 25 6.83 -9.75 -1.89
C LEU A 25 6.09 -9.61 -3.22
N TYR A 26 6.74 -9.06 -4.25
CA TYR A 26 6.13 -8.88 -5.56
C TYR A 26 5.76 -10.20 -6.24
N THR A 27 6.62 -11.22 -6.14
CA THR A 27 6.31 -12.56 -6.61
C THR A 27 5.01 -13.07 -5.98
N GLN A 28 4.86 -12.92 -4.67
CA GLN A 28 3.66 -13.33 -3.96
C GLN A 28 2.43 -12.48 -4.34
N LEU A 29 2.58 -11.16 -4.45
CA LEU A 29 1.51 -10.26 -4.89
C LEU A 29 1.01 -10.61 -6.29
N LYS A 30 1.89 -10.96 -7.23
CA LYS A 30 1.51 -11.40 -8.59
C LYS A 30 0.66 -12.67 -8.54
N ALA A 31 1.06 -13.65 -7.73
CA ALA A 31 0.31 -14.89 -7.56
C ALA A 31 -1.09 -14.62 -6.97
N LEU A 32 -1.18 -13.84 -5.89
CA LEU A 32 -2.45 -13.50 -5.25
C LEU A 32 -3.34 -12.67 -6.18
N ARG A 33 -2.79 -11.69 -6.91
CA ARG A 33 -3.58 -10.88 -7.88
C ARG A 33 -4.20 -11.74 -8.97
N ALA A 34 -3.51 -12.80 -9.42
CA ALA A 34 -4.07 -13.72 -10.41
C ALA A 34 -5.25 -14.54 -9.86
N LEU A 35 -5.24 -14.85 -8.56
CA LEU A 35 -6.31 -15.59 -7.89
C LEU A 35 -7.53 -14.72 -7.54
N PHE A 36 -7.28 -13.45 -7.19
CA PHE A 36 -8.28 -12.55 -6.61
C PHE A 36 -8.68 -11.39 -7.51
N ALA A 37 -8.45 -11.48 -8.83
CA ALA A 37 -8.80 -10.42 -9.77
C ALA A 37 -10.33 -10.16 -9.84
N PRO A 38 -10.79 -8.89 -9.93
CA PRO A 38 -9.99 -7.66 -9.91
C PRO A 38 -9.49 -7.32 -8.49
N ALA A 39 -8.24 -6.85 -8.42
CA ALA A 39 -7.53 -6.63 -7.16
C ALA A 39 -6.84 -5.25 -7.11
N LEU A 40 -7.06 -4.50 -6.02
CA LEU A 40 -6.30 -3.29 -5.67
C LEU A 40 -5.20 -3.63 -4.67
N LEU A 41 -4.08 -2.93 -4.76
CA LEU A 41 -2.92 -3.10 -3.86
C LEU A 41 -2.82 -1.88 -2.93
N LEU A 42 -2.81 -2.10 -1.61
CA LEU A 42 -2.84 -1.04 -0.61
C LEU A 42 -1.72 -1.18 0.41
N ASP A 43 -1.20 -0.07 0.92
CA ASP A 43 -0.31 -0.06 2.09
C ASP A 43 -0.96 0.70 3.26
N LEU A 44 -1.04 0.05 4.42
CA LEU A 44 -1.66 0.61 5.64
C LEU A 44 -0.66 1.43 6.48
N GLY A 45 0.52 1.71 5.97
CA GLY A 45 1.53 2.52 6.63
C GLY A 45 2.64 1.72 7.27
N GLY A 46 3.60 2.44 7.86
CA GLY A 46 4.85 1.86 8.33
C GLY A 46 5.74 1.37 7.18
N ALA A 47 5.55 1.88 5.96
CA ALA A 47 6.35 1.50 4.80
C ALA A 47 7.84 1.84 4.98
N CYS A 48 8.15 2.99 5.61
CA CYS A 48 9.51 3.45 5.88
C CYS A 48 9.70 3.70 7.38
N ALA A 49 10.81 3.21 7.95
CA ALA A 49 11.21 3.49 9.32
C ALA A 49 12.33 4.55 9.35
N PRO A 50 12.26 5.58 10.23
CA PRO A 50 13.20 6.71 10.21
C PRO A 50 14.66 6.31 10.50
N GLU A 51 14.90 5.20 11.16
CA GLU A 51 16.23 4.65 11.44
C GLU A 51 16.88 3.96 10.23
N VAL A 52 16.11 3.62 9.19
CA VAL A 52 16.64 3.02 7.97
C VAL A 52 17.24 4.12 7.08
N TRP A 53 18.50 3.94 6.71
CA TRP A 53 19.32 5.01 6.10
C TRP A 53 18.67 5.64 4.85
N HIS A 54 18.08 4.85 3.94
CA HIS A 54 17.47 5.39 2.73
C HIS A 54 16.14 6.07 3.04
N CYS A 55 15.40 5.59 4.05
CA CYS A 55 14.21 6.26 4.55
C CYS A 55 14.57 7.64 5.10
N ALA A 56 15.59 7.72 5.97
CA ALA A 56 16.08 8.99 6.49
C ALA A 56 16.56 9.93 5.37
N ALA A 57 17.41 9.44 4.47
CA ALA A 57 17.99 10.23 3.38
C ALA A 57 16.94 10.77 2.38
N THR A 58 15.79 10.10 2.27
CA THR A 58 14.74 10.48 1.31
C THR A 58 13.49 11.04 1.98
N GLU A 59 13.50 11.25 3.31
CA GLU A 59 12.31 11.63 4.10
C GLU A 59 11.13 10.67 3.86
N GLY A 60 11.40 9.36 3.85
CA GLY A 60 10.40 8.30 3.67
C GLY A 60 9.97 8.05 2.22
N ARG A 61 10.36 8.90 1.26
CA ARG A 61 9.91 8.80 -0.15
C ARG A 61 10.35 7.52 -0.85
N SER A 62 11.54 6.99 -0.53
CA SER A 62 12.10 5.79 -1.18
C SER A 62 11.14 4.60 -1.22
N MET A 63 10.47 4.30 -0.11
CA MET A 63 9.53 3.18 -0.06
C MET A 63 8.25 3.45 -0.84
N LEU A 64 7.76 4.68 -0.87
CA LEU A 64 6.56 5.03 -1.65
C LEU A 64 6.81 4.93 -3.16
N VAL A 65 8.01 5.33 -3.62
CA VAL A 65 8.44 5.08 -5.01
C VAL A 65 8.50 3.58 -5.31
N ALA A 66 8.99 2.78 -4.36
CA ALA A 66 9.02 1.33 -4.52
C ALA A 66 7.61 0.73 -4.61
N LEU A 67 6.67 1.17 -3.76
CA LEU A 67 5.27 0.75 -3.77
C LEU A 67 4.58 1.13 -5.09
N ASP A 68 4.83 2.33 -5.62
CA ASP A 68 4.34 2.76 -6.93
C ASP A 68 4.81 1.80 -8.04
N GLY A 69 6.12 1.47 -8.07
CA GLY A 69 6.66 0.53 -9.05
C GLY A 69 6.18 -0.92 -8.90
N LEU A 70 5.73 -1.31 -7.69
CA LEU A 70 5.04 -2.59 -7.44
C LEU A 70 3.57 -2.57 -7.91
N GLY A 71 3.06 -1.41 -8.32
CA GLY A 71 1.68 -1.21 -8.78
C GLY A 71 0.68 -1.03 -7.65
N TYR A 72 1.10 -0.47 -6.50
CA TYR A 72 0.18 -0.10 -5.43
C TYR A 72 -0.78 1.01 -5.88
N THR A 73 -2.05 0.85 -5.52
CA THR A 73 -3.11 1.82 -5.81
C THR A 73 -3.06 3.00 -4.83
N ALA A 74 -2.90 2.71 -3.54
CA ALA A 74 -2.83 3.74 -2.51
C ALA A 74 -1.94 3.31 -1.34
N ALA A 75 -1.34 4.26 -0.66
CA ALA A 75 -0.52 4.04 0.52
C ALA A 75 -0.79 5.10 1.59
N ASN A 76 -0.73 4.68 2.85
CA ASN A 76 -0.67 5.62 3.98
C ASN A 76 0.69 6.34 3.99
N ALA A 77 0.62 7.64 3.74
CA ALA A 77 1.73 8.57 3.66
C ALA A 77 1.59 9.71 4.69
N ALA A 78 1.00 9.45 5.87
CA ALA A 78 0.90 10.42 6.98
C ALA A 78 2.27 10.95 7.43
N GLY A 79 3.34 10.15 7.31
CA GLY A 79 4.69 10.55 7.72
C GLY A 79 5.42 11.48 6.75
N LEU A 80 4.86 11.82 5.60
CA LEU A 80 5.54 12.69 4.63
C LEU A 80 5.42 14.17 5.00
N SER A 81 6.54 14.90 4.91
CA SER A 81 6.51 16.36 4.91
C SER A 81 5.74 16.89 3.68
N PRO A 82 5.10 18.07 3.77
CA PRO A 82 4.42 18.68 2.63
C PRO A 82 5.33 18.85 1.40
N ALA A 83 6.60 19.22 1.63
CA ALA A 83 7.58 19.37 0.57
C ALA A 83 7.94 18.03 -0.10
N SER A 84 8.09 16.96 0.68
CA SER A 84 8.35 15.62 0.13
C SER A 84 7.14 15.04 -0.59
N ARG A 85 5.92 15.29 -0.09
CA ARG A 85 4.67 14.94 -0.77
C ARG A 85 4.54 15.64 -2.12
N ALA A 86 4.78 16.95 -2.18
CA ALA A 86 4.69 17.72 -3.43
C ALA A 86 5.60 17.14 -4.53
N LYS A 87 6.82 16.72 -4.16
CA LYS A 87 7.76 16.07 -5.10
C LYS A 87 7.24 14.73 -5.63
N LEU A 88 6.52 13.96 -4.83
CA LEU A 88 6.04 12.64 -5.23
C LEU A 88 4.76 12.70 -6.06
N ILE A 89 3.83 13.61 -5.76
CA ILE A 89 2.55 13.72 -6.49
C ILE A 89 2.76 13.86 -8.00
N GLU A 90 3.82 14.55 -8.43
CA GLU A 90 4.14 14.73 -9.86
C GLU A 90 4.84 13.53 -10.50
N GLN A 91 5.28 12.55 -9.70
CA GLN A 91 6.21 11.50 -10.12
C GLN A 91 5.65 10.08 -9.95
N THR A 92 4.55 9.90 -9.21
CA THR A 92 3.97 8.59 -8.90
C THR A 92 2.50 8.51 -9.29
N ALA A 93 2.04 7.33 -9.70
CA ALA A 93 0.60 7.06 -9.86
C ALA A 93 -0.08 6.68 -8.52
N LEU A 94 0.72 6.29 -7.52
CA LEU A 94 0.30 5.92 -6.19
C LEU A 94 -0.51 7.01 -5.50
N GLY A 95 -1.69 6.64 -5.00
CA GLY A 95 -2.50 7.49 -4.12
C GLY A 95 -1.81 7.71 -2.77
N LEU A 96 -1.28 8.92 -2.55
CA LEU A 96 -0.64 9.29 -1.29
C LEU A 96 -1.68 9.77 -0.27
N VAL A 97 -2.13 8.90 0.62
CA VAL A 97 -3.15 9.24 1.62
C VAL A 97 -2.48 9.82 2.87
N GLY A 98 -3.07 10.87 3.46
CA GLY A 98 -2.54 11.53 4.66
C GLY A 98 -3.65 12.15 5.49
N ASP A 99 -3.32 12.80 6.60
CA ASP A 99 -4.31 13.36 7.54
C ASP A 99 -5.32 14.31 6.87
N SER A 100 -4.88 15.04 5.84
CA SER A 100 -5.69 15.99 5.07
C SER A 100 -5.84 15.63 3.59
N HIS A 101 -5.38 14.44 3.19
CA HIS A 101 -5.33 14.03 1.78
C HIS A 101 -6.00 12.67 1.62
N THR A 102 -7.13 12.64 0.92
CA THR A 102 -7.79 11.42 0.48
C THR A 102 -7.45 11.11 -0.97
N TYR A 103 -7.74 9.89 -1.41
CA TYR A 103 -7.54 9.47 -2.80
C TYR A 103 -8.76 8.66 -3.28
N ILE A 104 -9.24 8.94 -4.49
CA ILE A 104 -10.38 8.21 -5.09
C ILE A 104 -9.86 7.34 -6.24
N HIS A 105 -10.28 6.08 -6.24
CA HIS A 105 -10.02 5.15 -7.35
C HIS A 105 -11.24 4.25 -7.56
N GLY A 106 -11.90 4.40 -8.71
CA GLY A 106 -13.14 3.67 -9.00
C GLY A 106 -14.21 3.94 -7.94
N ALA A 107 -14.75 2.88 -7.33
CA ALA A 107 -15.78 2.98 -6.29
C ALA A 107 -15.22 3.20 -4.87
N CYS A 108 -13.91 3.33 -4.70
CA CYS A 108 -13.25 3.44 -3.40
C CYS A 108 -12.70 4.85 -3.14
N LEU A 109 -12.87 5.32 -1.91
CA LEU A 109 -12.21 6.49 -1.32
C LEU A 109 -11.25 5.99 -0.24
N PHE A 110 -9.96 6.28 -0.37
CA PHE A 110 -8.95 5.94 0.63
C PHE A 110 -8.69 7.12 1.55
N ALA A 111 -8.71 6.87 2.86
CA ALA A 111 -8.55 7.88 3.91
C ALA A 111 -7.84 7.28 5.14
N LEU A 112 -7.42 8.13 6.08
CA LEU A 112 -6.85 7.66 7.37
C LEU A 112 -7.87 7.62 8.51
N THR A 113 -8.94 8.40 8.38
CA THR A 113 -10.06 8.46 9.32
C THR A 113 -11.38 8.27 8.57
N PRO A 114 -12.43 7.74 9.23
CA PRO A 114 -13.75 7.66 8.64
C PRO A 114 -14.17 9.00 8.06
N THR A 115 -14.63 9.00 6.82
CA THR A 115 -15.15 10.18 6.15
C THR A 115 -16.29 9.78 5.22
N VAL A 116 -17.20 10.71 5.00
CA VAL A 116 -18.31 10.49 4.08
C VAL A 116 -17.75 10.58 2.67
N GLY A 117 -17.74 9.44 1.96
CA GLY A 117 -17.53 9.43 0.52
C GLY A 117 -18.87 9.68 -0.18
N ASP A 118 -18.87 10.49 -1.23
CA ASP A 118 -20.03 10.73 -2.11
C ASP A 118 -20.44 9.44 -2.84
N GLY A 119 -21.04 8.48 -2.12
CA GLY A 119 -21.39 7.14 -2.63
C GLY A 119 -20.23 6.15 -2.78
N HIS A 120 -19.02 6.52 -2.34
CA HIS A 120 -17.84 5.65 -2.39
C HIS A 120 -17.69 4.81 -1.12
N LEU A 121 -17.12 3.62 -1.24
CA LEU A 121 -16.63 2.86 -0.09
C LEU A 121 -15.39 3.55 0.49
N CYS A 122 -15.46 4.04 1.72
CA CYS A 122 -14.33 4.57 2.46
C CYS A 122 -13.46 3.43 3.00
N VAL A 123 -12.27 3.24 2.43
CA VAL A 123 -11.28 2.25 2.87
C VAL A 123 -10.22 2.95 3.71
N LEU A 124 -10.12 2.56 4.98
CA LEU A 124 -9.13 3.16 5.88
C LEU A 124 -7.77 2.53 5.71
N LEU A 125 -6.77 3.36 5.42
CA LEU A 125 -5.35 2.95 5.36
C LEU A 125 -4.65 3.08 6.72
N THR A 126 -5.43 3.05 7.80
CA THR A 126 -4.94 2.94 9.18
C THR A 126 -5.22 1.52 9.66
N PRO A 127 -4.23 0.77 10.17
CA PRO A 127 -4.43 -0.60 10.60
C PRO A 127 -5.46 -0.68 11.74
N SER A 128 -6.31 -1.70 11.71
CA SER A 128 -7.30 -2.03 12.73
C SER A 128 -6.94 -3.33 13.45
N VAL A 129 -7.58 -3.62 14.58
CA VAL A 129 -7.46 -4.91 15.28
C VAL A 129 -8.13 -6.03 14.48
N GLN A 130 -9.15 -5.71 13.69
CA GLN A 130 -9.89 -6.67 12.88
C GLN A 130 -10.42 -6.03 11.61
N THR A 131 -10.49 -6.81 10.54
CA THR A 131 -11.17 -6.42 9.30
C THR A 131 -12.68 -6.41 9.52
N GLN A 132 -13.31 -5.27 9.32
CA GLN A 132 -14.76 -5.08 9.46
C GLN A 132 -15.27 -4.03 8.48
N CYS A 133 -16.53 -4.13 8.10
CA CYS A 133 -17.22 -3.16 7.24
C CYS A 133 -18.50 -2.72 7.96
N ASP A 134 -18.64 -1.41 8.18
CA ASP A 134 -19.83 -0.80 8.78
C ASP A 134 -20.34 0.31 7.85
N GLY A 135 -21.53 0.09 7.29
CA GLY A 135 -22.08 0.90 6.21
C GLY A 135 -21.11 1.02 5.03
N HIS A 136 -20.58 2.22 4.83
CA HIS A 136 -19.63 2.53 3.76
C HIS A 136 -18.19 2.66 4.24
N THR A 137 -17.84 2.23 5.45
CA THR A 137 -16.46 2.28 5.94
C THR A 137 -15.90 0.89 6.12
N LEU A 138 -14.73 0.64 5.55
CA LEU A 138 -13.96 -0.59 5.66
C LEU A 138 -12.69 -0.34 6.48
N TRP A 139 -12.55 -1.10 7.55
CA TRP A 139 -11.32 -1.21 8.34
C TRP A 139 -10.61 -2.50 7.96
N LEU A 140 -9.28 -2.43 7.83
CA LEU A 140 -8.44 -3.57 7.48
C LEU A 140 -7.61 -3.98 8.69
N GLU A 141 -7.61 -5.28 8.98
CA GLU A 141 -6.83 -5.87 10.08
C GLU A 141 -5.34 -5.61 9.89
N THR A 142 -4.65 -5.35 10.98
CA THR A 142 -3.19 -5.21 11.00
C THR A 142 -2.52 -6.49 10.54
N VAL A 143 -1.55 -6.36 9.64
CA VAL A 143 -0.68 -7.48 9.21
C VAL A 143 0.74 -7.23 9.69
N SER A 144 1.44 -8.32 10.00
CA SER A 144 2.86 -8.26 10.35
C SER A 144 3.72 -8.01 9.11
N SER A 145 4.95 -7.56 9.32
CA SER A 145 5.94 -7.51 8.24
C SER A 145 6.11 -8.91 7.62
N GLY A 146 6.10 -8.99 6.29
CA GLY A 146 6.13 -10.27 5.58
C GLY A 146 4.78 -10.98 5.43
N GLN A 147 3.67 -10.32 5.78
CA GLN A 147 2.31 -10.80 5.53
C GLN A 147 1.58 -9.90 4.53
N ILE A 148 0.60 -10.49 3.84
CA ILE A 148 -0.32 -9.82 2.92
C ILE A 148 -1.73 -10.17 3.37
N GLY A 149 -2.51 -9.15 3.71
CA GLY A 149 -3.94 -9.31 3.94
C GLY A 149 -4.70 -9.30 2.62
N VAL A 150 -5.76 -10.09 2.53
CA VAL A 150 -6.65 -10.18 1.37
C VAL A 150 -8.08 -10.05 1.88
N VAL A 151 -8.85 -9.14 1.30
CA VAL A 151 -10.27 -8.96 1.59
C VAL A 151 -11.03 -8.92 0.29
N THR A 152 -11.99 -9.81 0.09
CA THR A 152 -12.90 -9.78 -1.05
C THR A 152 -14.23 -9.18 -0.62
N LEU A 153 -14.67 -8.18 -1.38
CA LEU A 153 -15.89 -7.43 -1.15
C LEU A 153 -16.91 -7.76 -2.23
N VAL A 154 -18.18 -7.78 -1.85
CA VAL A 154 -19.32 -7.87 -2.77
C VAL A 154 -20.10 -6.57 -2.68
N PHE A 155 -20.34 -5.95 -3.83
CA PHE A 155 -21.12 -4.73 -3.96
C PHE A 155 -22.58 -5.07 -4.30
N GLY A 156 -23.48 -4.83 -3.34
CA GLY A 156 -24.93 -4.98 -3.51
C GLY A 156 -25.66 -3.69 -3.14
N ALA A 157 -26.86 -3.83 -2.54
CA ALA A 157 -27.54 -2.71 -1.88
C ALA A 157 -26.68 -2.12 -0.75
N GLU A 158 -25.91 -2.98 -0.10
CA GLU A 158 -24.85 -2.62 0.85
C GLU A 158 -23.57 -3.36 0.46
N VAL A 159 -22.42 -2.78 0.80
CA VAL A 159 -21.13 -3.45 0.62
C VAL A 159 -20.91 -4.42 1.77
N SER A 160 -20.49 -5.64 1.46
CA SER A 160 -20.22 -6.67 2.46
C SER A 160 -18.90 -7.38 2.20
N ILE A 161 -18.28 -7.90 3.27
CA ILE A 161 -17.08 -8.72 3.19
C ILE A 161 -17.49 -10.17 2.87
N GLN A 162 -17.03 -10.69 1.73
CA GLN A 162 -17.24 -12.07 1.34
C GLN A 162 -16.21 -13.00 1.98
N SER A 163 -14.94 -12.61 1.98
CA SER A 163 -13.85 -13.36 2.58
C SER A 163 -12.75 -12.43 3.09
N ARG A 164 -11.97 -12.94 4.04
CA ARG A 164 -10.76 -12.30 4.55
C ARG A 164 -9.70 -13.36 4.87
N GLU A 165 -8.48 -13.14 4.41
CA GLU A 165 -7.36 -14.06 4.55
C GLU A 165 -6.08 -13.28 4.83
N ILE A 166 -5.14 -13.87 5.58
CA ILE A 166 -3.80 -13.32 5.78
C ILE A 166 -2.81 -14.38 5.30
N HIS A 167 -2.02 -14.04 4.29
CA HIS A 167 -0.99 -14.90 3.73
C HIS A 167 0.37 -14.47 4.24
N SER A 168 1.16 -15.40 4.76
CA SER A 168 2.58 -15.14 5.01
C SER A 168 3.37 -15.36 3.72
N ILE A 169 4.36 -14.51 3.46
CA ILE A 169 5.29 -14.70 2.34
C ILE A 169 6.21 -15.87 2.70
N PRO A 170 6.25 -16.95 1.91
CA PRO A 170 7.17 -18.06 2.17
C PRO A 170 8.64 -17.61 2.17
N LEU A 171 9.44 -18.10 3.13
CA LEU A 171 10.87 -17.79 3.27
C LEU A 171 11.70 -18.05 1.99
N HIS A 172 11.25 -18.96 1.14
CA HIS A 172 11.94 -19.37 -0.10
C HIS A 172 11.24 -18.85 -1.36
N THR A 173 10.43 -17.82 -1.24
CA THR A 173 9.82 -17.16 -2.40
C THR A 173 10.93 -16.62 -3.30
N PRO A 174 11.02 -17.03 -4.57
CA PRO A 174 12.05 -16.52 -5.46
C PRO A 174 11.84 -15.02 -5.69
N PRO A 175 12.91 -14.21 -5.68
CA PRO A 175 12.82 -12.78 -5.94
C PRO A 175 12.44 -12.53 -7.41
N ASP A 176 11.54 -11.58 -7.67
CA ASP A 176 11.27 -11.14 -9.04
C ASP A 176 12.42 -10.22 -9.53
N PRO A 177 13.10 -10.58 -10.64
CA PRO A 177 14.27 -9.83 -11.11
C PRO A 177 13.93 -8.42 -11.61
N THR A 178 12.68 -8.15 -11.98
CA THR A 178 12.26 -6.80 -12.42
C THR A 178 12.26 -5.80 -11.27
N ILE A 179 11.99 -6.26 -10.05
CA ILE A 179 11.96 -5.44 -8.84
C ILE A 179 13.36 -5.19 -8.29
N ALA A 180 14.29 -6.13 -8.49
CA ALA A 180 15.67 -5.98 -8.04
C ALA A 180 16.33 -4.72 -8.64
N GLY A 181 16.16 -4.47 -9.94
CA GLY A 181 16.71 -3.27 -10.59
C GLY A 181 16.11 -1.96 -10.07
N MET A 182 14.84 -1.96 -9.68
CA MET A 182 14.19 -0.81 -9.03
C MET A 182 14.76 -0.56 -7.63
N VAL A 183 15.01 -1.61 -6.85
CA VAL A 183 15.67 -1.50 -5.54
C VAL A 183 17.05 -0.87 -5.67
N ASP A 184 17.87 -1.35 -6.61
CA ASP A 184 19.20 -0.80 -6.85
C ASP A 184 19.15 0.69 -7.23
N PHE A 185 18.18 1.07 -8.07
CA PHE A 185 17.96 2.46 -8.44
C PHE A 185 17.59 3.33 -7.23
N ILE A 186 16.64 2.88 -6.39
CA ILE A 186 16.21 3.60 -5.19
C ILE A 186 17.38 3.80 -4.22
N GLU A 187 18.20 2.77 -4.01
CA GLU A 187 19.39 2.88 -3.16
C GLU A 187 20.40 3.87 -3.74
N ALA A 188 20.66 3.84 -5.04
CA ALA A 188 21.58 4.76 -5.70
C ALA A 188 21.11 6.22 -5.56
N GLU A 189 19.82 6.47 -5.75
CA GLU A 189 19.19 7.77 -5.61
C GLU A 189 19.23 8.26 -4.15
N ALA A 190 18.94 7.39 -3.18
CA ALA A 190 19.04 7.71 -1.76
C ALA A 190 20.48 8.10 -1.35
N ARG A 191 21.49 7.39 -1.88
CA ARG A 191 22.92 7.75 -1.67
C ARG A 191 23.28 9.09 -2.30
N PHE A 192 22.64 9.49 -3.38
CA PHE A 192 22.83 10.82 -3.96
C PHE A 192 22.28 11.92 -3.03
N TYR A 193 21.06 11.75 -2.50
CA TYR A 193 20.49 12.69 -1.52
C TYR A 193 21.32 12.79 -0.24
N GLN A 194 21.80 11.67 0.28
CA GLN A 194 22.65 11.65 1.47
C GLN A 194 23.93 12.48 1.27
N ARG A 195 24.59 12.33 0.11
CA ARG A 195 25.81 13.10 -0.22
C ARG A 195 25.53 14.59 -0.38
N LYS A 196 24.40 14.94 -1.00
CA LYS A 196 24.01 16.34 -1.20
C LYS A 196 23.68 17.06 0.12
N GLY A 197 23.12 16.37 1.10
CA GLY A 197 22.80 16.94 2.41
C GLY A 197 24.01 17.12 3.34
N GLN A 198 25.18 16.59 2.98
CA GLN A 198 26.45 16.73 3.72
C GLN A 198 27.35 17.84 3.18
N SER A 199 26.91 18.55 2.12
CA SER A 199 27.61 19.69 1.49
C SER A 199 26.97 21.00 1.91
#